data_AF-A0AAJ1J6H4-F1
#
_entry.id   AF-A0AAJ1J6H4-F1
#
_cell.length_a   1.000
_cell.length_b   1.000
_cell.length_c   1.000
_cell.angle_alpha   90.00
_cell.angle_beta   90.00
_cell.angle_gamma   90.00
#
_symmetry.space_group_name_H-M   'P 1'
#
loop_
_entity.id
_entity.type
_entity.pdbx_description
1 polymer ?
#
loop_
_entity_poly.entity_id
_entity_poly.type
_entity_poly.pdbx_seq_one_letter_code
_entity_poly.pdbx_strand_id
1 'polypeptide(L)'
;MNYDHNLTLCMRNAEHVVRLTFAQWEYRQVVDVVVTANIRGLDVISQAVQNLYDSLSTISFFNHDTDKDDGMAEFHVGILKCIDEGQEGVEWLNEMLIKAEIISIKPEVKSC
;
A
#
# COMPACT_ATOMS: atom_id res chain seq x y z
N MET A 1 -12.97 -12.60 9.19
CA MET A 1 -11.90 -13.60 8.96
C MET A 1 -11.39 -14.08 10.31
N ASN A 2 -10.96 -15.33 10.46
CA ASN A 2 -10.37 -15.83 11.71
C ASN A 2 -8.85 -15.65 11.62
N TYR A 3 -8.35 -14.52 12.14
CA TYR A 3 -6.93 -14.18 12.12
C TYR A 3 -6.18 -15.10 13.09
N ASP A 4 -5.38 -16.03 12.57
CA ASP A 4 -4.53 -16.90 13.40
C ASP A 4 -3.13 -16.28 13.55
N HIS A 5 -2.91 -15.64 14.70
CA HIS A 5 -1.63 -15.02 15.04
C HIS A 5 -0.48 -16.04 15.11
N ASN A 6 -0.79 -17.33 15.29
CA ASN A 6 0.21 -18.38 15.40
C ASN A 6 0.96 -18.66 14.08
N LEU A 7 0.44 -18.19 12.95
CA LEU A 7 1.09 -18.34 11.63
C LEU A 7 2.39 -17.53 11.51
N THR A 8 2.57 -16.48 12.31
CA THR A 8 3.79 -15.66 12.39
C THR A 8 4.59 -15.91 13.68
N LEU A 9 4.28 -16.97 14.44
CA LEU A 9 5.09 -17.35 15.59
C LEU A 9 6.43 -17.94 15.13
N CYS A 10 7.48 -17.73 15.93
CA CYS A 10 8.84 -18.22 15.70
C CYS A 10 9.57 -17.62 14.47
N MET A 11 9.43 -16.30 14.22
CA MET A 11 10.13 -15.57 13.14
C MET A 11 9.87 -16.10 11.71
N ARG A 12 8.74 -16.80 11.50
CA ARG A 12 8.35 -17.24 10.17
C ARG A 12 7.67 -16.09 9.44
N ASN A 13 8.08 -15.83 8.20
CA ASN A 13 7.33 -14.92 7.36
C ASN A 13 5.97 -15.56 7.05
N ALA A 14 4.97 -14.70 6.91
CA ALA A 14 3.70 -15.06 6.33
C ALA A 14 3.42 -14.13 5.15
N GLU A 15 2.74 -14.67 4.17
CA GLU A 15 2.14 -13.92 3.08
C GLU A 15 0.78 -13.41 3.58
N HIS A 16 0.66 -12.10 3.72
CA HIS A 16 -0.57 -11.42 4.04
C HIS A 16 -1.13 -10.78 2.77
N VAL A 17 -2.42 -10.99 2.51
CA VAL A 17 -3.13 -10.26 1.45
C VAL A 17 -4.03 -9.23 2.12
N VAL A 18 -3.78 -7.96 1.82
CA VAL A 18 -4.50 -6.81 2.36
C VAL A 18 -5.31 -6.18 1.24
N ARG A 19 -6.61 -6.04 1.47
CA ARG A 19 -7.51 -5.28 0.60
C ARG A 19 -7.58 -3.84 1.10
N LEU A 20 -7.12 -2.92 0.27
CA LEU A 20 -7.18 -1.49 0.49
C LEU A 20 -8.30 -0.90 -0.39
N THR A 21 -9.17 -0.08 0.20
CA THR A 21 -10.22 0.64 -0.52
C THR A 21 -9.99 2.13 -0.38
N PHE A 22 -9.72 2.77 -1.51
CA PHE A 22 -9.53 4.21 -1.62
C PHE A 22 -10.79 4.88 -2.16
N ALA A 23 -11.00 6.12 -1.77
CA ALA A 23 -12.13 6.93 -2.16
C ALA A 23 -11.72 8.38 -2.37
N GLN A 24 -12.25 8.97 -3.45
CA GLN A 24 -12.16 10.40 -3.70
C GLN A 24 -13.47 10.83 -4.35
N TRP A 25 -14.19 11.75 -3.73
CA TRP A 25 -15.57 12.09 -4.11
C TRP A 25 -16.48 10.84 -4.17
N GLU A 26 -17.13 10.60 -5.31
CA GLU A 26 -17.96 9.41 -5.57
C GLU A 26 -17.15 8.19 -6.06
N TYR A 27 -15.90 8.39 -6.48
CA TYR A 27 -15.09 7.32 -7.04
C TYR A 27 -14.49 6.43 -5.96
N ARG A 28 -14.36 5.14 -6.29
CA ARG A 28 -13.79 4.12 -5.40
C ARG A 28 -12.80 3.27 -6.16
N GLN A 29 -11.72 2.87 -5.49
CA GLN A 29 -10.74 1.93 -6.02
C GLN A 29 -10.41 0.89 -4.96
N VAL A 30 -10.42 -0.37 -5.37
CA VAL A 30 -10.03 -1.50 -4.51
C VAL A 30 -8.75 -2.09 -5.07
N VAL A 31 -7.76 -2.28 -4.19
CA VAL A 31 -6.47 -2.89 -4.54
C VAL A 31 -6.15 -3.96 -3.50
N ASP A 32 -5.79 -5.15 -3.98
CA ASP A 32 -5.28 -6.23 -3.14
C ASP A 32 -3.76 -6.21 -3.20
N VAL A 33 -3.12 -5.98 -2.05
CA VAL A 33 -1.66 -5.88 -1.89
C VAL A 33 -1.15 -7.09 -1.11
N VAL A 34 -0.07 -7.68 -1.61
CA VAL A 34 0.62 -8.78 -0.93
C VAL A 34 1.76 -8.23 -0.09
N VAL A 35 1.79 -8.60 1.19
CA VAL A 35 2.84 -8.24 2.14
C VAL A 35 3.46 -9.52 2.66
N THR A 36 4.74 -9.73 2.35
CA THR A 36 5.51 -10.88 2.85
C THR A 36 6.53 -10.37 3.85
N ALA A 37 6.21 -10.48 5.13
CA ALA A 37 7.07 -10.02 6.21
C ALA A 37 6.72 -10.70 7.54
N ASN A 38 7.64 -10.65 8.50
CA ASN A 38 7.40 -11.04 9.88
C ASN A 38 6.80 -9.88 10.69
N ILE A 39 5.68 -9.34 10.23
CA ILE A 39 4.95 -8.23 10.85
C ILE A 39 3.50 -8.65 11.11
N ARG A 40 2.79 -7.94 12.01
CA ARG A 40 1.52 -8.42 12.58
C ARG A 40 0.48 -7.31 12.60
N GLY A 41 -0.78 -7.70 12.49
CA GLY A 41 -1.92 -6.81 12.73
C GLY A 41 -1.86 -5.52 11.91
N LEU A 42 -1.92 -4.36 12.58
CA LEU A 42 -1.94 -3.05 11.94
C LEU A 42 -0.66 -2.73 11.15
N ASP A 43 0.49 -3.26 11.56
CA ASP A 43 1.76 -3.02 10.85
C ASP A 43 1.72 -3.62 9.43
N VAL A 44 0.97 -4.71 9.23
CA VAL A 44 0.75 -5.32 7.90
C VAL A 44 -0.01 -4.35 6.99
N ILE A 45 -0.97 -3.60 7.56
CA ILE A 45 -1.75 -2.62 6.80
C ILE A 45 -0.87 -1.43 6.42
N SER A 46 -0.12 -0.86 7.37
CA SER A 46 0.80 0.24 7.09
C SER A 46 1.83 -0.14 6.02
N GLN A 47 2.38 -1.35 6.11
CA GLN A 47 3.31 -1.87 5.09
C GLN A 47 2.62 -2.07 3.73
N ALA A 48 1.35 -2.50 3.70
CA ALA A 48 0.61 -2.63 2.45
C ALA A 48 0.42 -1.28 1.74
N VAL A 49 0.13 -0.20 2.49
CA VAL A 49 0.00 1.14 1.90
C VAL A 49 1.35 1.64 1.40
N GLN A 50 2.43 1.47 2.17
CA GLN A 50 3.79 1.81 1.72
C GLN A 50 4.16 1.06 0.43
N ASN A 51 3.97 -0.26 0.40
CA ASN A 51 4.25 -1.09 -0.79
C ASN A 51 3.45 -0.63 -2.00
N LEU A 52 2.19 -0.23 -1.80
CA LEU A 52 1.37 0.32 -2.88
C LEU A 52 1.94 1.65 -3.38
N TYR A 53 2.25 2.58 -2.48
CA TYR A 53 2.82 3.88 -2.81
C TYR A 53 4.13 3.74 -3.61
N ASP A 54 5.05 2.89 -3.15
CA ASP A 54 6.33 2.64 -3.81
C ASP A 54 6.18 2.02 -5.21
N SER A 55 5.04 1.38 -5.49
CA SER A 55 4.73 0.77 -6.78
C SER A 55 4.02 1.69 -7.77
N LEU A 56 3.63 2.91 -7.33
CA LEU A 56 2.91 3.85 -8.18
C LEU A 56 3.78 4.36 -9.32
N SER A 57 3.14 4.64 -10.46
CA SER A 57 3.79 5.36 -11.55
C SER A 57 4.10 6.79 -11.12
N THR A 58 5.22 7.33 -11.59
CA THR A 58 5.59 8.71 -11.32
C THR A 58 5.52 9.58 -12.58
N ILE A 59 5.10 10.83 -12.39
CA ILE A 59 5.13 11.87 -13.41
C ILE A 59 6.36 12.72 -13.15
N SER A 60 7.22 12.87 -14.16
CA SER A 60 8.41 13.71 -14.06
C SER A 60 8.03 15.19 -14.06
N PHE A 61 8.70 15.96 -13.20
CA PHE A 61 8.66 17.42 -13.20
C PHE A 61 10.05 17.98 -12.89
N PHE A 62 10.31 19.22 -13.30
CA PHE A 62 11.55 19.89 -12.97
C PHE A 62 11.45 20.54 -11.57
N ASN A 63 12.28 20.11 -10.64
CA ASN A 63 12.34 20.65 -9.29
C ASN A 63 13.33 21.81 -9.23
N HIS A 64 12.82 23.04 -9.13
CA HIS A 64 13.62 24.25 -9.09
C HIS A 64 14.48 24.39 -7.82
N ASP A 65 14.11 23.75 -6.70
CA ASP A 65 14.86 23.83 -5.45
C ASP A 65 16.11 22.95 -5.48
N THR A 66 16.07 21.86 -6.25
CA THR A 66 17.18 20.89 -6.38
C THR A 66 17.90 20.95 -7.72
N ASP A 67 17.41 21.74 -8.67
CA ASP A 67 17.90 21.89 -10.05
C ASP A 67 17.99 20.55 -10.80
N LYS A 68 17.01 19.66 -10.54
CA LYS A 68 16.95 18.28 -11.08
C LYS A 68 15.51 17.88 -11.39
N ASP A 69 15.36 16.88 -12.26
CA ASP A 69 14.08 16.23 -12.47
C ASP A 69 13.75 15.33 -11.27
N ASP A 70 12.51 15.42 -10.81
CA ASP A 70 11.95 14.62 -9.72
C ASP A 70 10.60 14.02 -10.15
N GLY A 71 10.04 13.13 -9.34
CA GLY A 71 8.81 12.39 -9.64
C GLY A 71 7.68 12.66 -8.66
N MET A 72 6.47 12.91 -9.16
CA MET A 72 5.24 12.93 -8.37
C MET A 72 4.51 11.60 -8.54
N ALA A 73 4.09 10.96 -7.46
CA ALA A 73 3.33 9.73 -7.52
C ALA A 73 1.94 9.97 -8.13
N GLU A 74 1.50 9.06 -8.99
CA GLU A 74 0.20 9.07 -9.63
C GLU A 74 -0.61 7.84 -9.19
N PHE A 75 -1.84 8.07 -8.73
CA PHE A 75 -2.78 7.03 -8.36
C PHE A 75 -4.15 7.28 -8.99
N HIS A 76 -4.81 6.21 -9.41
CA HIS A 76 -6.12 6.28 -10.06
C HIS A 76 -7.20 5.78 -9.10
N VAL A 77 -8.18 6.64 -8.82
CA VAL A 77 -9.39 6.27 -8.09
C VAL A 77 -10.56 6.22 -9.10
N GLY A 78 -10.84 5.04 -9.63
CA GLY A 78 -11.79 4.90 -10.74
C GLY A 78 -11.26 5.57 -12.01
N ILE A 79 -11.95 6.61 -12.50
CA ILE A 79 -11.47 7.43 -13.65
C ILE A 79 -10.70 8.67 -13.19
N LEU A 80 -10.66 8.94 -11.89
CA LEU A 80 -10.01 10.13 -11.35
C LEU A 80 -8.52 9.88 -11.22
N LYS A 81 -7.73 10.72 -11.88
CA LYS A 81 -6.28 10.79 -11.69
C LYS A 81 -5.97 11.69 -10.50
N CYS A 82 -5.30 11.14 -9.50
CA CYS A 82 -4.79 11.85 -8.32
C CYS A 82 -3.26 11.90 -8.40
N ILE A 83 -2.67 13.04 -8.06
CA ILE A 83 -1.21 13.26 -8.10
C ILE A 83 -0.77 13.77 -6.72
N ASP A 84 0.33 13.23 -6.22
CA ASP A 84 1.00 13.73 -5.01
C ASP A 84 1.85 14.97 -5.34
N GLU A 85 1.17 16.08 -5.60
CA GLU A 85 1.83 17.37 -5.94
C GLU A 85 2.61 17.94 -4.75
N GLY A 86 2.18 17.62 -3.52
CA GLY A 86 2.81 18.07 -2.28
C GLY A 86 4.02 17.23 -1.85
N GLN A 87 4.31 16.13 -2.56
CA GLN A 87 5.33 15.14 -2.18
C GLN A 87 5.16 14.65 -0.72
N GLU A 88 3.92 14.48 -0.29
CA GLU A 88 3.58 14.07 1.08
C GLU A 88 3.76 12.57 1.29
N GLY A 89 3.90 11.80 0.21
CA GLY A 89 4.23 10.40 0.24
C GLY A 89 3.05 9.52 0.64
N VAL A 90 3.32 8.57 1.54
CA VAL A 90 2.32 7.63 2.04
C VAL A 90 1.16 8.34 2.75
N GLU A 91 1.41 9.51 3.36
CA GLU A 91 0.38 10.28 4.05
C GLU A 91 -0.71 10.74 3.07
N TRP A 92 -0.33 11.26 1.90
CA TRP A 92 -1.29 11.62 0.84
C TRP A 92 -2.15 10.43 0.40
N LEU A 93 -1.54 9.24 0.25
CA LEU A 93 -2.28 8.04 -0.12
C LEU A 93 -3.24 7.59 1.01
N ASN A 94 -2.85 7.78 2.27
CA ASN A 94 -3.67 7.47 3.45
C ASN A 94 -4.89 8.38 3.55
N GLU A 95 -4.84 9.64 3.12
CA GLU A 95 -6.00 10.53 3.16
C GLU A 95 -7.17 10.00 2.32
N MET A 96 -6.87 9.28 1.23
CA MET A 96 -7.87 8.66 0.37
C MET A 96 -8.32 7.27 0.89
N LEU A 97 -7.64 6.68 1.87
CA LEU A 97 -7.91 5.32 2.35
C LEU A 97 -9.13 5.30 3.28
N ILE A 98 -10.22 4.67 2.84
CA ILE A 98 -11.46 4.58 3.65
C ILE A 98 -11.66 3.21 4.30
N LYS A 99 -10.94 2.19 3.84
CA LYS A 99 -11.05 0.82 4.37
C LYS A 99 -9.77 0.04 4.11
N ALA A 100 -9.30 -0.67 5.13
CA ALA A 100 -8.22 -1.64 5.01
C ALA A 100 -8.59 -2.93 5.73
N GLU A 101 -8.44 -4.07 5.05
CA GLU A 101 -8.81 -5.39 5.57
C GLU A 101 -7.76 -6.43 5.22
N ILE A 102 -7.28 -7.18 6.20
CA ILE A 102 -6.49 -8.39 5.93
C ILE A 102 -7.47 -9.49 5.54
N ILE A 103 -7.41 -9.93 4.28
CA ILE A 103 -8.35 -10.91 3.71
C ILE A 103 -7.75 -12.33 3.63
N SER A 104 -6.42 -12.44 3.64
CA SER A 104 -5.72 -13.74 3.65
C SER A 104 -4.42 -13.67 4.44
N ILE A 105 -4.06 -14.76 5.10
CA ILE A 105 -2.75 -14.98 5.73
C ILE A 105 -2.37 -16.42 5.45
N LYS A 106 -1.20 -16.62 4.87
CA LYS A 106 -0.66 -17.95 4.57
C LYS A 106 0.79 -18.03 5.09
N PRO A 107 1.21 -19.15 5.68
CA PRO A 107 2.61 -19.34 6.03
C PRO A 107 3.46 -19.43 4.76
N GLU A 108 4.70 -18.91 4.81
CA GLU A 108 5.68 -19.11 3.74
C GLU A 108 5.94 -20.62 3.58
N VAL A 109 5.55 -21.20 2.44
CA VAL A 109 5.85 -22.60 2.15
C VAL A 109 7.34 -22.69 1.86
N LYS A 110 8.11 -23.24 2.81
CA LYS A 110 9.48 -23.66 2.52
C LYS A 110 9.42 -24.61 1.34
N SER A 111 9.94 -24.18 0.18
CA SER A 111 10.27 -25.10 -0.89
C SER A 111 11.36 -26.02 -0.34
N CYS A 112 11.01 -27.30 -0.15
CA CYS A 112 11.96 -28.35 0.23
C CYS A 112 12.92 -28.65 -0.92
#